data_AF-A0A7U3D069-F1
#
_entry.id   AF-A0A7U3D069-F1
#
_cell.length_a   1.000
_cell.length_b   1.000
_cell.length_c   1.000
_cell.angle_alpha   90.00
_cell.angle_beta   90.00
_cell.angle_gamma   90.00
#
_symmetry.space_group_name_H-M   'P 1'
#
loop_
_entity.id
_entity.type
_entity.pdbx_description
1 polymer ?
#
loop_
_entity_poly.entity_id
_entity_poly.type
_entity_poly.pdbx_seq_one_letter_code
_entity_poly.pdbx_strand_id
1 'polypeptide(L)'
;MPAKLITINIRRYLVTQPRSVRQKRLSRYVRERIAHYMKVSEENVKIDTAMNSAMTKVYTKSMMPIKANVNIDNGVAKVSLYSDKKPADTQKAEPKAADKKAGKGKQEQKKEAPKPEQKKPEAAEPKAKPKQ
;
A
#
# COMPACT_ATOMS: atom_id res chain seq x y z
N MET A 1 -8.28 -24.38 8.01
CA MET A 1 -9.49 -23.86 8.70
C MET A 1 -10.52 -23.46 7.65
N PRO A 2 -11.83 -23.57 7.92
CA PRO A 2 -12.85 -23.14 6.96
C PRO A 2 -12.75 -21.64 6.67
N ALA A 3 -13.12 -21.26 5.44
CA ALA A 3 -13.18 -19.87 5.01
C ALA A 3 -14.12 -19.06 5.90
N LYS A 4 -13.68 -17.91 6.40
CA LYS A 4 -14.50 -17.04 7.24
C LYS A 4 -14.81 -15.73 6.51
N LEU A 5 -16.10 -15.40 6.43
CA LEU A 5 -16.56 -14.10 5.96
C LEU A 5 -16.51 -13.09 7.10
N ILE A 6 -15.84 -11.96 6.86
CA ILE A 6 -15.73 -10.86 7.82
C ILE A 6 -16.25 -9.58 7.18
N THR A 7 -17.01 -8.80 7.94
CA THR A 7 -17.38 -7.44 7.58
C THR A 7 -16.60 -6.45 8.45
N ILE A 8 -15.89 -5.52 7.82
CA ILE A 8 -15.07 -4.50 8.49
C ILE A 8 -15.71 -3.13 8.29
N ASN A 9 -16.14 -2.53 9.39
CA ASN A 9 -16.67 -1.16 9.40
C ASN A 9 -15.52 -0.15 9.39
N ILE A 10 -15.35 0.54 8.27
CA ILE A 10 -14.24 1.48 8.05
C ILE A 10 -14.64 2.95 8.22
N ARG A 11 -15.93 3.27 8.15
CA ARG A 11 -16.43 4.65 8.15
C ARG A 11 -15.98 5.44 9.38
N ARG A 12 -16.21 4.90 10.58
CA ARG A 12 -15.85 5.55 11.85
C ARG A 12 -14.35 5.89 11.91
N TYR A 13 -13.51 5.01 11.37
CA TYR A 13 -12.08 5.22 11.34
C TYR A 13 -11.67 6.23 10.25
N LEU A 14 -12.09 6.03 9.01
CA LEU A 14 -11.64 6.86 7.87
C LEU A 14 -12.15 8.29 7.87
N VAL A 15 -13.31 8.57 8.46
CA VAL A 15 -13.86 9.93 8.55
C VAL A 15 -12.89 10.87 9.29
N THR A 16 -12.22 10.36 10.32
CA THR A 16 -11.25 11.12 11.14
C THR A 16 -9.91 11.35 10.44
N GLN A 17 -9.64 10.67 9.32
CA GLN A 17 -8.34 10.69 8.66
C GLN A 17 -8.31 11.72 7.52
N PRO A 18 -7.18 12.45 7.34
CA PRO A 18 -6.99 13.33 6.18
C PRO A 18 -7.06 12.57 4.86
N ARG A 19 -7.69 13.17 3.84
CA ARG A 19 -7.98 12.51 2.55
C ARG A 19 -6.73 11.92 1.89
N SER A 20 -5.60 12.63 1.95
CA SER A 20 -4.32 12.23 1.34
C SER A 20 -3.75 10.93 1.92
N VAL A 21 -4.00 10.64 3.20
CA VAL A 21 -3.44 9.46 3.88
C VAL A 21 -4.45 8.33 4.09
N ARG A 22 -5.71 8.52 3.70
CA ARG A 22 -6.79 7.53 3.93
C ARG A 22 -6.47 6.16 3.37
N GLN A 23 -5.91 6.07 2.17
CA GLN A 23 -5.57 4.79 1.55
C GLN A 23 -4.57 4.01 2.40
N LYS A 24 -3.47 4.66 2.83
CA LYS A 24 -2.44 4.07 3.67
C LYS A 24 -2.98 3.68 5.05
N ARG A 25 -3.86 4.51 5.61
CA ARG A 25 -4.52 4.22 6.90
C ARG A 25 -5.54 3.08 6.80
N LEU A 26 -6.26 3.00 5.68
CA LEU A 26 -7.23 1.95 5.41
C LEU A 26 -6.56 0.58 5.35
N SER A 27 -5.49 0.45 4.57
CA SER A 27 -4.78 -0.83 4.43
C SER A 27 -4.24 -1.33 5.77
N ARG A 28 -3.66 -0.43 6.57
CA ARG A 28 -3.22 -0.73 7.93
C ARG A 28 -4.38 -1.19 8.81
N TYR A 29 -5.47 -0.43 8.86
CA TYR A 29 -6.63 -0.75 9.68
C TYR A 29 -7.28 -2.09 9.31
N VAL A 30 -7.34 -2.41 8.02
CA VAL A 30 -7.85 -3.70 7.55
C VAL A 30 -6.95 -4.84 8.03
N ARG A 31 -5.61 -4.69 7.95
CA ARG A 31 -4.67 -5.70 8.49
C ARG A 31 -4.85 -5.89 10.00
N GLU A 32 -4.88 -4.81 10.77
CA GLU A 32 -5.07 -4.83 12.22
C GLU A 32 -6.38 -5.55 12.60
N ARG A 33 -7.48 -5.24 11.91
CA ARG A 33 -8.77 -5.89 12.18
C ARG A 33 -8.77 -7.38 11.84
N ILE A 34 -8.17 -7.77 10.73
CA ILE A 34 -8.10 -9.18 10.32
C ILE A 34 -7.19 -9.97 11.26
N ALA A 35 -6.04 -9.40 11.61
CA ALA A 35 -5.11 -9.96 12.59
C ALA A 35 -5.80 -10.20 13.93
N HIS A 36 -6.53 -9.19 14.44
CA HIS A 36 -7.31 -9.29 15.67
C HIS A 36 -8.36 -10.40 15.62
N TYR A 37 -9.14 -10.49 14.54
CA TYR A 37 -10.20 -11.50 14.44
C TYR A 37 -9.69 -12.93 14.21
N MET A 38 -8.59 -13.08 13.48
CA MET A 38 -8.00 -14.37 13.15
C MET A 38 -6.92 -14.81 14.14
N LYS A 39 -6.57 -13.97 15.12
CA LYS A 39 -5.50 -14.21 16.10
C LYS A 39 -4.16 -14.54 15.43
N VAL A 40 -3.82 -13.80 14.37
CA VAL A 40 -2.54 -13.89 13.66
C VAL A 40 -1.78 -12.58 13.80
N SER A 41 -0.46 -12.58 13.58
CA SER A 41 0.32 -11.34 13.54
C SER A 41 -0.05 -10.50 12.30
N GLU A 42 0.09 -9.18 12.41
CA GLU A 42 -0.20 -8.25 11.31
C GLU A 42 0.66 -8.51 10.06
N GLU A 43 1.88 -9.01 10.27
CA GLU A 43 2.85 -9.36 9.23
C GLU A 43 2.39 -10.57 8.40
N ASN A 44 1.62 -11.47 9.01
CA ASN A 44 1.12 -12.69 8.37
C ASN A 44 -0.21 -12.48 7.63
N VAL A 45 -0.67 -11.23 7.46
CA VAL A 45 -1.88 -10.91 6.71
C VAL A 45 -1.53 -10.50 5.27
N LYS A 46 -1.84 -11.39 4.31
CA LYS A 46 -1.67 -11.14 2.88
C LYS A 46 -3.00 -10.69 2.27
N ILE A 47 -3.03 -9.44 1.82
CA ILE A 47 -4.18 -8.84 1.12
C ILE A 47 -4.02 -9.07 -0.38
N ASP A 48 -5.04 -9.63 -1.02
CA ASP A 48 -5.06 -9.83 -2.46
C ASP A 48 -5.07 -8.50 -3.24
N THR A 49 -4.53 -8.53 -4.46
CA THR A 49 -4.38 -7.37 -5.33
C THR A 49 -5.74 -6.77 -5.72
N ALA A 50 -6.75 -7.62 -5.93
CA ALA A 50 -8.11 -7.17 -6.23
C ALA A 50 -8.71 -6.40 -5.05
N MET A 51 -8.53 -6.92 -3.83
CA MET A 51 -8.97 -6.25 -2.62
C MET A 51 -8.22 -4.92 -2.40
N ASN A 52 -6.90 -4.89 -2.62
CA ASN A 52 -6.13 -3.66 -2.52
C ASN A 52 -6.57 -2.58 -3.52
N SER A 53 -6.90 -3.00 -4.75
CA SER A 53 -7.45 -2.12 -5.78
C SER A 53 -8.83 -1.58 -5.37
N ALA A 54 -9.70 -2.44 -4.84
CA ALA A 54 -11.03 -2.05 -4.35
C ALA A 54 -10.94 -1.07 -3.16
N MET A 55 -10.02 -1.32 -2.22
CA MET A 55 -9.73 -0.41 -1.11
C MET A 55 -9.41 0.99 -1.63
N THR A 56 -8.53 1.07 -2.62
CA THR A 56 -8.03 2.32 -3.18
C THR A 56 -9.10 3.07 -3.98
N LYS A 57 -9.85 2.38 -4.85
CA LYS A 57 -10.76 3.01 -5.80
C LYS A 57 -12.14 3.29 -5.22
N VAL A 58 -12.66 2.37 -4.41
CA VAL A 58 -14.06 2.38 -3.95
C VAL A 58 -14.13 2.78 -2.48
N TYR A 59 -13.50 2.01 -1.60
CA TYR A 59 -13.77 2.10 -0.16
C TYR A 59 -13.20 3.36 0.51
N THR A 60 -12.11 3.92 0.01
CA THR A 60 -11.60 5.23 0.47
C THR A 60 -12.57 6.38 0.21
N LYS A 61 -13.34 6.31 -0.88
CA LYS A 61 -14.29 7.33 -1.31
C LYS A 61 -15.67 7.11 -0.70
N SER A 62 -16.20 5.90 -0.81
CA SER A 62 -17.56 5.55 -0.38
C SER A 62 -17.66 5.27 1.12
N MET A 63 -16.56 4.90 1.76
CA MET A 63 -16.50 4.52 3.19
C MET A 63 -17.48 3.40 3.58
N MET A 64 -17.91 2.59 2.62
CA MET A 64 -18.80 1.47 2.87
C MET A 64 -18.09 0.35 3.65
N PRO A 65 -18.81 -0.47 4.43
CA PRO A 65 -18.23 -1.66 5.05
C PRO A 65 -17.59 -2.58 4.03
N ILE A 66 -16.42 -3.11 4.36
CA ILE A 66 -15.70 -4.05 3.50
C ILE A 66 -16.10 -5.46 3.89
N LYS A 67 -16.63 -6.23 2.94
CA LYS A 67 -16.85 -7.68 3.10
C LYS A 67 -15.66 -8.42 2.51
N ALA A 68 -15.03 -9.28 3.30
CA ALA A 68 -13.82 -10.00 2.92
C ALA A 68 -13.91 -11.47 3.32
N ASN A 69 -13.45 -12.34 2.43
CA ASN A 69 -13.22 -13.75 2.73
C ASN A 69 -11.80 -13.91 3.23
N VAL A 70 -11.65 -14.63 4.35
CA VAL A 70 -10.35 -14.89 4.96
C VAL A 70 -10.13 -16.39 5.05
N ASN A 71 -9.04 -16.86 4.44
CA ASN A 71 -8.55 -18.23 4.52
C ASN A 71 -7.22 -18.24 5.28
N ILE A 72 -7.06 -19.17 6.21
CA ILE A 72 -5.81 -19.36 6.95
C ILE A 72 -5.10 -20.59 6.40
N ASP A 73 -3.96 -20.35 5.76
CA ASP A 73 -3.05 -21.38 5.25
C ASP A 73 -1.70 -21.24 5.94
N ASN A 74 -1.25 -22.27 6.66
CA ASN A 74 0.06 -22.31 7.34
C ASN A 74 0.35 -21.07 8.21
N GLY A 75 -0.64 -20.59 8.97
CA GLY A 75 -0.51 -19.41 9.83
C GLY A 75 -0.56 -18.06 9.12
N VAL A 76 -0.75 -18.06 7.79
CA VAL A 76 -0.90 -16.85 6.96
C VAL A 76 -2.36 -16.63 6.62
N ALA A 77 -2.90 -15.46 6.95
CA ALA A 77 -4.25 -15.06 6.60
C ALA A 77 -4.26 -14.46 5.18
N LYS A 78 -4.83 -15.19 4.22
CA LYS A 78 -5.07 -14.72 2.86
C LYS A 78 -6.46 -14.07 2.78
N VAL A 79 -6.50 -12.83 2.34
CA VAL A 79 -7.71 -12.01 2.31
C VAL A 79 -8.12 -11.73 0.87
N SER A 80 -9.32 -12.13 0.50
CA SER A 80 -9.91 -11.87 -0.82
C SER A 80 -11.21 -11.07 -0.68
N LEU A 81 -11.55 -10.34 -1.75
CA LEU A 81 -12.81 -9.59 -1.81
C LEU A 81 -13.97 -10.59 -1.79
N TYR A 82 -14.98 -10.34 -0.95
CA TYR A 82 -16.20 -11.10 -1.02
C TYR A 82 -16.95 -10.76 -2.31
N SER A 83 -17.27 -11.78 -3.08
CA SER A 83 -18.11 -11.70 -4.28
C SER A 83 -19.27 -12.67 -4.09
N ASP A 84 -20.50 -12.20 -4.22
CA ASP A 84 -21.70 -13.06 -4.16
C ASP A 84 -21.76 -14.07 -5.32
N LYS A 85 -20.93 -13.88 -6.36
CA LYS A 85 -20.67 -14.92 -7.35
C LYS A 85 -19.76 -15.96 -6.72
N LYS A 86 -20.32 -17.14 -6.42
CA LYS A 86 -19.58 -18.33 -5.97
C LYS A 86 -18.23 -18.40 -6.71
N PRO A 87 -17.09 -18.46 -6.00
CA PRO A 87 -15.82 -18.70 -6.67
C PRO A 87 -15.92 -20.08 -7.30
N ALA A 88 -15.91 -20.13 -8.63
CA ALA A 88 -15.67 -21.37 -9.35
C ALA A 88 -14.33 -21.92 -8.85
N ASP A 89 -14.34 -23.21 -8.56
CA ASP A 89 -13.21 -24.02 -8.12
C ASP A 89 -11.87 -23.60 -8.74
N THR A 90 -10.88 -23.53 -7.85
CA THR A 90 -9.45 -23.69 -8.10
C THR A 90 -9.13 -24.52 -9.36
N GLN A 91 -8.86 -23.85 -10.48
CA GLN A 91 -8.08 -24.44 -11.58
C GLN A 91 -6.82 -23.63 -11.78
N LYS A 92 -5.70 -24.33 -11.60
CA LYS A 92 -4.33 -23.94 -11.93
C LYS A 92 -4.32 -23.29 -13.33
N ALA A 93 -4.14 -21.97 -13.37
CA ALA A 93 -3.62 -21.33 -14.57
C ALA A 93 -2.10 -21.35 -14.46
N GLU A 94 -1.47 -22.14 -15.33
CA GLU A 94 -0.03 -22.20 -15.53
C GLU A 94 0.53 -20.80 -15.83
N PRO A 95 1.74 -20.48 -15.34
CA PRO A 95 2.40 -19.25 -15.72
C PRO A 95 2.89 -19.38 -17.17
N LYS A 96 2.24 -18.69 -18.11
CA LYS A 96 2.89 -18.38 -19.40
C LYS A 96 4.02 -17.40 -19.12
N ALA A 97 5.22 -17.95 -19.09
CA ALA A 97 6.48 -17.25 -19.01
C ALA A 97 6.57 -16.15 -20.07
N ALA A 98 7.09 -15.01 -19.62
CA ALA A 98 7.58 -13.94 -20.46
C ALA A 98 8.85 -14.34 -21.23
N ASP A 99 9.16 -13.51 -22.21
CA ASP A 99 10.50 -13.05 -22.61
C ASP A 99 11.11 -13.57 -23.93
N LYS A 100 11.17 -12.65 -24.90
CA LYS A 100 12.44 -12.16 -25.50
C LYS A 100 12.12 -10.87 -26.29
N LYS A 101 12.63 -9.72 -25.81
CA LYS A 101 13.82 -8.99 -26.32
C LYS A 101 13.58 -8.31 -27.68
N ALA A 102 14.11 -7.14 -28.04
CA ALA A 102 14.91 -6.09 -27.41
C ALA A 102 15.16 -5.04 -28.53
N GLY A 103 15.44 -3.78 -28.16
CA GLY A 103 16.04 -2.76 -29.06
C GLY A 103 15.60 -1.35 -28.67
N LYS A 104 16.32 -0.59 -27.81
CA LYS A 104 17.50 0.25 -28.14
C LYS A 104 17.32 0.92 -29.52
N GLY A 105 17.22 2.23 -29.72
CA GLY A 105 17.59 3.41 -28.93
C GLY A 105 18.20 4.42 -29.92
N LYS A 106 17.88 5.71 -29.83
CA LYS A 106 18.77 6.77 -30.31
C LYS A 106 18.51 8.10 -29.59
N GLN A 107 19.37 8.37 -28.62
CA GLN A 107 19.77 9.72 -28.21
C GLN A 107 20.87 10.20 -29.15
N GLU A 108 20.76 11.44 -29.62
CA GLU A 108 21.87 12.35 -29.99
C GLU A 108 21.51 13.66 -29.28
N GLN A 109 22.09 14.06 -28.14
CA GLN A 109 23.44 14.60 -27.87
C GLN A 109 23.91 15.73 -28.80
N LYS A 110 23.94 16.95 -28.23
CA LYS A 110 25.08 17.89 -28.15
C LYS A 110 24.85 18.73 -26.88
N LYS A 111 25.63 18.58 -25.79
CA LYS A 111 26.98 19.16 -25.51
C LYS A 111 27.02 20.64 -25.92
N GLU A 112 27.15 21.60 -25.00
CA GLU A 112 28.36 21.82 -24.19
C GLU A 112 28.11 22.07 -22.68
N ALA A 113 29.06 21.56 -21.89
CA ALA A 113 29.45 21.97 -20.54
C ALA A 113 30.99 22.22 -20.61
N PRO A 114 31.67 22.99 -19.74
CA PRO A 114 31.66 22.88 -18.25
C PRO A 114 31.66 24.24 -17.49
N LYS A 115 31.06 24.42 -16.30
CA LYS A 115 31.51 24.14 -14.89
C LYS A 115 32.85 24.80 -14.47
N PRO A 116 33.16 25.08 -13.18
CA PRO A 116 32.36 25.12 -11.92
C PRO A 116 32.82 26.19 -10.84
N GLU A 117 32.24 26.10 -9.63
CA GLU A 117 32.68 26.62 -8.29
C GLU A 117 32.39 28.10 -7.94
N GLN A 118 31.66 28.42 -6.86
CA GLN A 118 32.09 28.26 -5.47
C GLN A 118 30.96 27.95 -4.45
N LYS A 119 31.25 26.96 -3.60
CA LYS A 119 30.88 26.76 -2.17
C LYS A 119 31.24 28.03 -1.35
N LYS A 120 30.68 28.46 -0.22
CA LYS A 120 30.01 27.83 0.97
C LYS A 120 29.50 29.01 1.89
N PRO A 121 28.90 28.76 3.08
CA PRO A 121 27.88 29.59 3.71
C PRO A 121 28.44 30.60 4.74
N GLU A 122 27.71 31.69 4.93
CA GLU A 122 27.91 32.61 6.06
C GLU A 122 26.90 32.25 7.16
N ALA A 123 27.40 31.66 8.24
CA ALA A 123 26.71 31.51 9.51
C ALA A 123 27.70 31.89 10.61
N ALA A 124 27.43 32.98 11.34
CA ALA A 124 27.53 33.06 12.81
C ALA A 124 27.51 34.53 13.27
N GLU A 125 26.62 34.78 14.22
CA GLU A 125 26.52 35.96 15.08
C GLU A 125 27.87 36.36 15.71
N PRO A 126 28.01 37.63 16.12
CA PRO A 126 28.66 37.90 17.40
C PRO A 126 27.69 38.56 18.38
N LYS A 127 27.32 37.80 19.42
CA LYS A 127 26.93 38.34 20.72
C LYS A 127 28.13 39.04 21.34
N ALA A 128 28.12 40.37 21.40
CA ALA A 128 28.95 41.13 22.31
C ALA A 128 28.05 41.74 23.41
N LYS A 129 28.34 41.36 24.66
CA LYS A 129 27.70 41.84 25.88
C LYS A 129 28.08 43.30 26.18
N PRO A 130 27.26 44.05 26.94
CA PRO A 130 27.64 45.34 27.52
C PRO A 130 28.44 45.15 28.82
N LYS A 131 29.53 45.91 28.98
CA LYS A 131 30.33 46.21 30.19
C LYS A 131 31.47 47.12 29.70
N GLN A 132 31.78 48.31 30.23
CA GLN A 132 31.40 49.06 31.43
C GLN A 132 31.04 50.49 31.05
#